data_AF-A0AAU7ZQQ3-F1
#
_entry.id   AF-A0AAU7ZQQ3-F1
#
_cell.length_a   1.000
_cell.length_b   1.000
_cell.length_c   1.000
_cell.angle_alpha   90.00
_cell.angle_beta   90.00
_cell.angle_gamma   90.00
#
_symmetry.space_group_name_H-M   'P 1'
#
loop_
_entity.id
_entity.type
_entity.pdbx_description
1 polymer ?
#
loop_
_entity_poly.entity_id
_entity_poly.type
_entity_poly.pdbx_seq_one_letter_code
_entity_poly.pdbx_strand_id
1 'polypeptide(L)'
;MRKAIITILQFFLFLIVFGAFSLFPPFHIEHVLGTTPTGTRIFIADGLLIALVVYLLIVLIELLMKRLRISAPWTTVAFVFAAIVGFMMKFGFLTRSTF
;
A
#
# COMPACT_ATOMS: atom_id res chain seq x y z
N MET A 1 22.84 -10.46 -5.60
CA MET A 1 22.53 -10.04 -4.21
C MET A 1 22.06 -8.60 -4.10
N ARG A 2 22.79 -7.59 -4.62
CA ARG A 2 22.40 -6.17 -4.49
C ARG A 2 20.97 -5.84 -4.94
N LYS A 3 20.50 -6.40 -6.07
CA LYS A 3 19.13 -6.19 -6.57
C LYS A 3 18.07 -6.75 -5.60
N ALA A 4 18.26 -7.98 -5.13
CA ALA A 4 17.34 -8.61 -4.19
C ALA A 4 17.20 -7.82 -2.88
N ILE A 5 18.30 -7.31 -2.33
CA ILE A 5 18.28 -6.47 -1.12
C ILE A 5 17.47 -5.19 -1.35
N ILE A 6 17.65 -4.53 -2.50
CA ILE A 6 16.90 -3.33 -2.86
C ILE A 6 15.40 -3.65 -3.00
N THR A 7 15.05 -4.75 -3.67
CA THR A 7 13.66 -5.19 -3.82
C THR A 7 13.01 -5.50 -2.47
N ILE A 8 13.73 -6.17 -1.56
CA ILE A 8 13.26 -6.46 -0.21
C ILE A 8 13.05 -5.15 0.57
N LEU A 9 13.98 -4.21 0.47
CA LEU A 9 13.85 -2.90 1.13
C LEU A 9 12.67 -2.10 0.56
N GLN A 10 12.46 -2.12 -0.76
CA GLN A 10 11.30 -1.51 -1.41
C GLN A 10 9.99 -2.16 -0.95
N PHE A 11 9.96 -3.49 -0.80
CA PHE A 11 8.80 -4.20 -0.26
C PHE A 11 8.47 -3.70 1.15
N PHE A 12 9.46 -3.63 2.04
CA PHE A 12 9.24 -3.10 3.40
C PHE A 12 8.83 -1.63 3.39
N LEU A 13 9.43 -0.81 2.52
CA LEU A 13 9.03 0.58 2.34
C LEU A 13 7.53 0.69 1.99
N PHE A 14 7.08 -0.04 0.97
CA PHE A 14 5.67 -0.03 0.55
C PHE A 14 4.75 -0.57 1.64
N LEU A 15 5.15 -1.65 2.34
CA LEU A 15 4.35 -2.25 3.40
C LEU A 15 4.20 -1.31 4.60
N ILE A 16 5.29 -0.65 5.00
CA ILE A 16 5.28 0.33 6.11
C ILE A 16 4.42 1.54 5.73
N VAL A 17 4.57 2.07 4.52
CA VAL A 17 3.75 3.19 4.04
C VAL A 17 2.27 2.80 4.03
N PHE A 18 1.93 1.63 3.48
CA PHE A 18 0.55 1.15 3.48
C PHE A 18 0.00 1.02 4.92
N GLY A 19 0.72 0.34 5.80
CA GLY A 19 0.31 0.18 7.20
C GLY A 19 0.16 1.51 7.94
N ALA A 20 1.16 2.38 7.88
CA ALA A 20 1.18 3.66 8.60
C ALA A 20 0.01 4.56 8.20
N PHE A 21 -0.20 4.75 6.89
CA PHE A 21 -1.27 5.61 6.40
C PHE A 21 -2.66 4.94 6.40
N SER A 22 -2.71 3.62 6.54
CA SER A 22 -3.96 2.94 6.89
C SER A 22 -4.38 3.18 8.34
N LEU A 23 -3.41 3.27 9.26
CA LEU A 23 -3.68 3.49 10.69
C LEU A 23 -3.91 4.97 11.00
N PHE A 24 -3.22 5.85 10.28
CA PHE A 24 -3.31 7.29 10.40
C PHE A 24 -3.68 7.91 9.05
N PRO A 25 -4.95 7.77 8.61
CA PRO A 25 -5.41 8.28 7.31
C PRO A 25 -5.44 9.82 7.31
N PRO A 26 -4.67 10.50 6.44
CA PRO A 26 -4.70 11.95 6.36
C PRO A 26 -5.90 12.48 5.56
N PHE A 27 -6.42 11.71 4.60
CA PHE A 27 -7.49 12.10 3.70
C PHE A 27 -8.85 11.51 4.08
N HIS A 28 -8.87 10.49 4.94
CA HIS A 28 -10.08 9.83 5.43
C HIS A 28 -10.97 9.31 4.28
N ILE A 29 -10.34 8.73 3.25
CA ILE A 29 -11.04 8.14 2.11
C ILE A 29 -11.58 6.78 2.55
N GLU A 30 -12.79 6.83 3.11
CA GLU A 30 -13.51 5.69 3.65
C GLU A 30 -14.53 5.15 2.62
N HIS A 31 -14.61 3.83 2.51
CA HIS A 31 -15.63 3.13 1.74
C HIS A 31 -16.35 2.11 2.61
N VAL A 32 -17.66 2.25 2.74
CA VAL A 32 -18.48 1.29 3.50
C VAL A 32 -18.66 0.03 2.66
N LEU A 33 -18.09 -1.08 3.14
CA LEU A 33 -18.19 -2.37 2.47
C LEU A 33 -19.48 -3.11 2.82
N GLY A 34 -20.06 -2.82 3.98
CA GLY A 34 -21.31 -3.43 4.42
C GLY A 34 -21.70 -2.98 5.82
N THR A 35 -23.00 -2.88 6.02
CA THR A 35 -23.62 -2.56 7.31
C THR A 35 -24.39 -3.78 7.79
N THR A 36 -24.22 -4.11 9.07
CA THR A 36 -24.97 -5.16 9.76
C THR A 36 -25.52 -4.61 11.07
N PRO A 37 -26.58 -5.20 11.66
CA PRO A 37 -27.10 -4.76 12.95
C PRO A 37 -26.08 -4.77 14.09
N THR A 38 -24.99 -5.55 13.94
CA THR A 38 -23.90 -5.69 14.90
C THR A 38 -22.69 -4.80 14.62
N GLY A 39 -22.63 -4.13 13.47
CA GLY A 39 -21.52 -3.23 13.13
C GLY A 39 -21.37 -2.91 11.65
N THR A 40 -20.55 -1.90 11.38
CA THR A 40 -20.24 -1.42 10.03
C THR A 40 -18.80 -1.75 9.66
N ARG A 41 -18.62 -2.37 8.49
CA ARG A 41 -17.29 -2.64 7.91
C ARG A 41 -16.91 -1.51 6.96
N ILE A 42 -15.79 -0.87 7.27
CA ILE A 42 -15.26 0.28 6.54
C ILE A 42 -13.89 -0.09 6.00
N PHE A 43 -13.63 0.29 4.75
CA PHE A 43 -12.31 0.22 4.14
C PHE A 43 -11.74 1.62 3.97
N ILE A 44 -10.59 1.87 4.58
CA ILE A 44 -9.80 3.09 4.44
C ILE A 44 -8.79 2.87 3.32
N ALA A 45 -8.95 3.60 2.22
CA ALA A 45 -8.10 3.46 1.04
C ALA A 45 -6.78 4.24 1.13
N ASP A 46 -6.65 5.18 2.07
CA ASP A 46 -5.50 6.11 2.21
C ASP A 46 -4.15 5.40 2.17
N GLY A 47 -4.00 4.33 2.96
CA GLY A 47 -2.76 3.58 3.02
C GLY A 47 -2.33 3.02 1.66
N LEU A 48 -3.27 2.42 0.93
CA LEU A 48 -3.02 1.87 -0.39
C LEU A 48 -2.75 2.99 -1.41
N LEU A 49 -3.52 4.08 -1.37
CA LEU A 49 -3.39 5.21 -2.27
C LEU A 49 -2.03 5.89 -2.11
N ILE A 50 -1.59 6.11 -0.87
CA ILE A 50 -0.29 6.74 -0.61
C ILE A 50 0.85 5.80 -1.02
N ALA A 51 0.74 4.49 -0.75
CA ALA A 51 1.71 3.52 -1.24
C ALA A 51 1.79 3.50 -2.78
N LEU A 52 0.64 3.64 -3.46
CA LEU A 52 0.58 3.75 -4.93
C LEU A 52 1.25 5.04 -5.43
N VAL A 53 1.03 6.18 -4.77
CA VAL A 53 1.71 7.43 -5.11
C VAL A 53 3.22 7.31 -4.95
N VAL A 54 3.70 6.71 -3.85
CA VAL A 54 5.13 6.44 -3.64
C VAL A 54 5.68 5.54 -4.75
N TYR A 55 4.94 4.50 -5.14
CA TYR A 55 5.32 3.64 -6.26
C TYR A 55 5.46 4.41 -7.57
N LEU A 56 4.48 5.25 -7.91
CA LEU A 56 4.51 6.08 -9.11
C LEU A 56 5.69 7.06 -9.10
N LEU A 57 6.01 7.66 -7.95
CA LEU A 57 7.17 8.55 -7.81
C LEU A 57 8.49 7.80 -8.05
N ILE A 58 8.64 6.60 -7.49
CA ILE A 58 9.85 5.78 -7.70
C ILE A 58 9.98 5.38 -9.18
N VAL A 59 8.89 4.91 -9.81
CA VAL A 59 8.88 4.55 -11.23
C VAL A 59 9.18 5.77 -12.11
N LEU A 60 8.66 6.95 -11.76
CA LEU A 60 8.95 8.19 -12.48
C LEU A 60 10.43 8.56 -12.37
N ILE A 61 11.04 8.43 -11.19
CA ILE A 61 12.49 8.64 -11.01
C ILE A 61 13.27 7.64 -11.87
N GLU A 62 12.89 6.37 -11.88
CA GLU A 62 13.53 5.34 -12.70
C GLU A 62 13.38 5.60 -14.21
N LEU A 63 12.25 6.16 -14.63
CA LEU A 63 12.01 6.61 -15.99
C LEU A 63 12.95 7.76 -16.37
N LEU A 64 13.04 8.80 -15.53
CA LEU A 64 13.93 9.95 -15.72
C LEU A 64 15.41 9.53 -15.75
N MET A 65 15.78 8.54 -14.92
CA MET A 65 17.12 7.96 -14.91
C MET A 65 17.40 7.02 -16.10
N LYS A 66 16.44 6.83 -17.03
CA LYS A 66 16.52 5.88 -18.16
C LYS A 66 16.79 4.43 -17.72
N ARG A 67 16.38 4.05 -16.51
CA ARG A 67 16.58 2.72 -15.90
C ARG A 67 15.32 1.84 -15.88
N LEU A 68 14.25 2.29 -16.54
CA LEU A 68 12.94 1.66 -16.54
C LEU A 68 12.97 0.15 -16.80
N ARG A 69 13.73 -0.32 -17.82
CA ARG A 69 13.77 -1.74 -18.18
C ARG A 69 14.42 -2.65 -17.14
N ILE A 70 15.31 -2.10 -16.31
CA ILE A 70 16.13 -2.89 -15.40
C ILE A 70 15.58 -2.85 -13.98
N SER A 71 15.09 -1.69 -13.52
CA SER A 71 14.64 -1.50 -12.14
C SER A 71 13.12 -1.60 -11.99
N ALA A 72 12.34 -1.07 -12.93
CA ALA A 72 10.88 -0.94 -12.75
C ALA A 72 10.16 -2.27 -12.52
N PRO A 73 10.48 -3.37 -13.23
CA PRO A 73 9.84 -4.66 -12.95
C PRO A 73 10.04 -5.13 -11.50
N TRP A 74 11.22 -4.91 -10.92
CA TRP A 74 11.49 -5.31 -9.53
C TRP A 74 10.74 -4.41 -8.53
N THR A 75 10.66 -3.11 -8.82
CA THR A 75 9.88 -2.16 -8.02
C THR A 75 8.39 -2.50 -8.06
N THR A 76 7.85 -2.89 -9.23
CA THR A 76 6.46 -3.35 -9.37
C THR A 76 6.22 -4.65 -8.60
N VAL A 77 7.12 -5.62 -8.67
CA VAL A 77 7.00 -6.87 -7.90
C VAL A 77 6.98 -6.57 -6.40
N ALA A 78 7.88 -5.71 -5.90
CA ALA A 78 7.90 -5.31 -4.50
C ALA A 78 6.58 -4.64 -4.06
N PHE A 79 6.04 -3.73 -4.88
CA PHE A 79 4.77 -3.06 -4.61
C PHE A 79 3.59 -4.04 -4.58
N VAL A 80 3.48 -4.93 -5.57
CA VAL A 80 2.39 -5.92 -5.64
C VAL A 80 2.45 -6.87 -4.44
N PHE A 81 3.63 -7.36 -4.07
CA PHE A 81 3.77 -8.19 -2.87
C PHE A 81 3.39 -7.44 -1.61
N ALA A 82 3.79 -6.17 -1.46
CA ALA A 82 3.42 -5.35 -0.32
C ALA A 82 1.91 -5.11 -0.24
N ALA A 83 1.24 -4.90 -1.38
CA ALA A 83 -0.20 -4.75 -1.43
C ALA A 83 -0.93 -6.04 -1.01
N ILE A 84 -0.51 -7.20 -1.55
CA ILE A 84 -1.08 -8.51 -1.17
C ILE A 84 -0.91 -8.74 0.33
N VAL A 85 0.31 -8.56 0.86
CA VAL A 85 0.59 -8.76 2.28
C VAL A 85 -0.18 -7.76 3.15
N GLY A 86 -0.26 -6.49 2.76
CA GLY A 86 -1.02 -5.47 3.47
C GLY A 86 -2.51 -5.81 3.57
N PHE A 87 -3.12 -6.29 2.48
CA PHE A 87 -4.49 -6.78 2.51
C PHE A 87 -4.66 -8.03 3.38
N MET A 88 -3.72 -8.97 3.34
CA MET A 88 -3.72 -10.15 4.23
C MET A 88 -3.62 -9.75 5.70
N MET A 89 -2.86 -8.69 6.02
CA MET A 89 -2.76 -8.09 7.35
C MET A 89 -3.97 -7.22 7.72
N LYS A 90 -4.97 -7.12 6.83
CA LYS A 90 -6.18 -6.30 6.99
C LYS A 90 -5.89 -4.80 7.17
N PHE A 91 -4.80 -4.30 6.60
CA PHE A 91 -4.61 -2.85 6.50
C PHE A 91 -5.75 -2.25 5.67
N GLY A 92 -6.34 -1.21 6.23
CA GLY A 92 -7.47 -0.46 5.70
C GLY A 92 -8.80 -0.92 6.27
N PHE A 93 -8.91 -2.12 6.84
CA PHE A 93 -10.20 -2.66 7.27
C PHE A 93 -10.50 -2.32 8.74
N LEU A 94 -11.54 -1.54 8.96
CA LEU A 94 -12.09 -1.25 10.27
C LEU A 94 -13.49 -1.87 10.42
N THR A 95 -13.77 -2.39 11.60
CA THR A 95 -15.13 -2.77 12.01
C THR A 95 -15.52 -1.89 13.18
N ARG A 96 -16.55 -1.04 13.00
CA ARG A 96 -17.12 -0.23 14.09
C ARG A 96 -18.36 -0.93 14.62
N SER A 97 -18.38 -1.25 15.92
CA SER A 97 -19.59 -1.73 16.61
C SER A 97 -20.58 -0.57 16.77
N THR A 98 -21.87 -0.89 16.71
CA THR A 98 -22.98 0.05 16.92
C THR A 98 -23.38 0.21 18.39
N PHE A 99 -22.65 -0.44 19.30
CA PHE A 99 -22.87 -0.44 20.75
C PHE A 99 -21.63 0.03 21.48
#